data_AF-A0A6M1SUQ6-F1
#
_entry.id   AF-A0A6M1SUQ6-F1
#
_cell.length_a   1.000
_cell.length_b   1.000
_cell.length_c   1.000
_cell.angle_alpha   90.00
_cell.angle_beta   90.00
_cell.angle_gamma   90.00
#
_symmetry.space_group_name_H-M   'P 1'
#
loop_
_entity.id
_entity.type
_entity.pdbx_description
1 polymer ?
#
loop_
_entity_poly.entity_id
_entity_poly.type
_entity_poly.pdbx_seq_one_letter_code
_entity_poly.pdbx_strand_id
1 'polypeptide(L)'
;MIRDYSSFLFLQVLLYLFVFTNLSYDTASAQVRNTTWGSSVEEVKEALGKPNLEERKSTDKIVFLASQETTAGKETYVAYYFVDDKLAKIRVLYMNPSMTITEFESISNQITSKYGSPYKENENWHDDTWKDDDNELDYAIRMGDVTISKSWKTEDTLVQFGIGRSNSGVTGQVIEYVSLELAETFNNAISSDF
;
A
#
# COMPACT_ATOMS: atom_id res chain seq x y z
N MET A 1 -17.71 -62.00 -26.59
CA MET A 1 -17.54 -60.61 -27.07
C MET A 1 -16.96 -59.81 -25.91
N ILE A 2 -15.63 -59.74 -25.83
CA ILE A 2 -14.92 -59.07 -24.74
C ILE A 2 -14.82 -57.59 -25.12
N ARG A 3 -15.50 -56.72 -24.37
CA ARG A 3 -15.35 -55.26 -24.54
C ARG A 3 -13.98 -54.87 -23.99
N ASP A 4 -13.14 -54.29 -24.84
CA ASP A 4 -11.83 -53.78 -24.46
C ASP A 4 -12.00 -52.44 -23.72
N TYR A 5 -11.98 -52.51 -22.39
CA TYR A 5 -12.12 -51.34 -21.51
C TYR A 5 -10.79 -50.58 -21.34
N SER A 6 -9.67 -51.07 -21.89
CA SER A 6 -8.36 -50.45 -21.73
C SER A 6 -8.28 -49.07 -22.39
N SER A 7 -8.88 -48.91 -23.57
CA SER A 7 -8.95 -47.62 -24.27
C SER A 7 -9.83 -46.60 -23.55
N PHE A 8 -10.85 -47.05 -22.80
CA PHE A 8 -11.78 -46.18 -22.08
C PHE A 8 -11.16 -45.63 -20.78
N LEU A 9 -10.39 -46.47 -20.08
CA LEU A 9 -9.62 -46.07 -18.89
C LEU A 9 -8.46 -45.12 -19.26
N PHE A 10 -7.77 -45.35 -20.38
CA PHE A 10 -6.71 -44.45 -20.85
C PHE A 10 -7.22 -43.06 -21.22
N LEU A 11 -8.41 -42.98 -21.83
CA LEU A 11 -9.04 -41.70 -22.19
C LEU A 11 -9.51 -40.91 -20.97
N GLN A 12 -10.01 -41.59 -19.92
CA GLN A 12 -10.40 -40.95 -18.66
C GLN A 12 -9.20 -40.36 -17.90
N VAL A 13 -8.05 -41.05 -17.87
CA VAL A 13 -6.83 -40.55 -17.20
C VAL A 13 -6.24 -39.32 -17.93
N LEU A 14 -6.30 -39.29 -19.27
CA LEU A 14 -5.89 -38.12 -20.06
C LEU A 14 -6.82 -36.91 -19.84
N LEU A 15 -8.11 -37.14 -19.62
CA LEU A 15 -9.07 -36.06 -19.31
C LEU A 15 -8.82 -35.45 -17.93
N TYR A 16 -8.42 -36.25 -16.93
CA TYR A 16 -8.00 -35.72 -15.64
C TYR A 16 -6.66 -34.96 -15.70
N LEU A 17 -5.69 -35.40 -16.51
CA LEU A 17 -4.43 -34.68 -16.71
C LEU A 17 -4.62 -33.31 -17.41
N PHE A 18 -5.64 -33.16 -18.25
CA PHE A 18 -5.94 -31.88 -18.92
C PHE A 18 -6.70 -30.88 -18.02
N VAL A 19 -7.40 -31.37 -16.98
CA VAL A 19 -8.09 -30.51 -15.99
C VAL A 19 -7.10 -29.88 -15.00
N PHE A 20 -5.89 -30.43 -14.87
CA PHE A 20 -4.89 -29.93 -13.92
C PHE A 20 -3.94 -28.85 -14.47
N THR A 21 -3.95 -28.51 -15.76
CA THR A 21 -2.93 -27.59 -16.35
C THR A 21 -3.42 -26.19 -16.70
N ASN A 22 -4.59 -25.73 -16.23
CA ASN A 22 -4.98 -24.33 -16.36
C ASN A 22 -5.66 -23.78 -15.10
N LEU A 23 -5.18 -24.17 -13.92
CA LEU A 23 -5.15 -23.20 -12.83
C LEU A 23 -3.93 -22.33 -13.11
N SER A 24 -4.11 -21.36 -14.01
CA SER A 24 -3.36 -20.12 -13.87
C SER A 24 -3.65 -19.67 -12.45
N TYR A 25 -2.69 -19.89 -11.54
CA TYR A 25 -2.67 -19.11 -10.32
C TYR A 25 -2.57 -17.69 -10.84
N ASP A 26 -3.72 -17.02 -10.88
CA ASP A 26 -3.75 -15.59 -10.81
C ASP A 26 -3.18 -15.31 -9.42
N THR A 27 -1.84 -15.32 -9.31
CA THR A 27 -1.20 -14.45 -8.35
C THR A 27 -1.64 -13.09 -8.82
N ALA A 28 -2.82 -12.68 -8.36
CA ALA A 28 -3.26 -11.32 -8.39
C ALA A 28 -2.20 -10.60 -7.57
N SER A 29 -1.07 -10.27 -8.22
CA SER A 29 -0.04 -9.42 -7.67
C SER A 29 -0.83 -8.22 -7.20
N ALA A 30 -0.88 -7.99 -5.90
CA ALA A 30 -1.97 -7.20 -5.34
C ALA A 30 -1.98 -5.85 -6.03
N GLN A 31 -3.00 -5.62 -6.86
CA GLN A 31 -3.07 -4.37 -7.59
C GLN A 31 -3.29 -3.26 -6.57
N VAL A 32 -2.25 -2.45 -6.38
CA VAL A 32 -2.28 -1.29 -5.51
C VAL A 32 -2.26 -0.07 -6.41
N ARG A 33 -3.34 0.71 -6.36
CA ARG A 33 -3.52 1.91 -7.20
C ARG A 33 -3.23 1.67 -8.70
N ASN A 34 -3.75 0.57 -9.26
CA ASN A 34 -3.57 0.18 -10.66
C ASN A 34 -2.11 -0.14 -11.04
N THR A 35 -1.28 -0.51 -10.06
CA THR A 35 0.11 -0.93 -10.27
C THR A 35 0.36 -2.28 -9.61
N THR A 36 1.46 -2.92 -10.00
CA THR A 36 1.91 -4.21 -9.50
C THR A 36 3.28 -4.04 -8.81
N TRP A 37 3.47 -4.70 -7.67
CA TRP A 37 4.77 -4.73 -7.01
C TRP A 37 5.84 -5.34 -7.93
N GLY A 38 7.04 -4.76 -7.89
CA GLY A 38 8.13 -5.20 -8.76
C GLY A 38 8.14 -4.61 -10.16
N SER A 39 7.08 -3.91 -10.58
CA SER A 39 7.04 -3.24 -11.88
C SER A 39 8.11 -2.14 -12.01
N SER A 40 8.63 -1.96 -13.23
CA SER A 40 9.60 -0.91 -13.54
C SER A 40 8.98 0.49 -13.56
N VAL A 41 9.84 1.51 -13.60
CA VAL A 41 9.40 2.91 -13.76
C VAL A 41 8.51 3.08 -15.01
N GLU A 42 8.90 2.49 -16.14
CA GLU A 42 8.17 2.57 -17.41
C GLU A 42 6.83 1.86 -17.35
N GLU A 43 6.80 0.65 -16.79
CA GLU A 43 5.56 -0.13 -16.61
C GLU A 43 4.55 0.63 -15.74
N VAL A 44 5.02 1.28 -14.67
CA VAL A 44 4.17 2.11 -13.81
C VAL A 44 3.67 3.35 -14.55
N LYS A 45 4.52 4.05 -15.33
CA LYS A 45 4.09 5.20 -16.14
C LYS A 45 3.02 4.81 -17.16
N GLU A 46 3.17 3.65 -17.80
CA GLU A 46 2.20 3.09 -18.74
C GLU A 46 0.88 2.74 -18.05
N ALA A 47 0.93 1.98 -16.95
CA ALA A 47 -0.25 1.58 -16.19
C ALA A 47 -1.06 2.76 -15.65
N LEU A 48 -0.38 3.85 -15.28
CA LEU A 48 -1.01 5.09 -14.82
C LEU A 48 -1.55 5.95 -15.97
N GLY A 49 -1.14 5.68 -17.23
CA GLY A 49 -1.40 6.56 -18.37
C GLY A 49 -0.76 7.94 -18.24
N LYS A 50 0.34 8.05 -17.48
CA LYS A 50 1.00 9.31 -17.11
C LYS A 50 2.49 9.28 -17.47
N PRO A 51 2.86 9.62 -18.72
CA PRO A 51 4.27 9.62 -19.12
C PRO A 51 5.10 10.74 -18.46
N ASN A 52 4.46 11.80 -17.95
CA ASN A 52 5.11 13.01 -17.44
C ASN A 52 5.12 13.13 -15.91
N LEU A 53 5.20 12.00 -15.19
CA LEU A 53 5.40 12.04 -13.73
C LEU A 53 6.76 12.66 -13.40
N GLU A 54 6.82 13.43 -12.32
CA GLU A 54 8.10 14.00 -11.87
C GLU A 54 8.96 12.87 -11.32
N GLU A 55 10.00 12.52 -12.06
CA GLU A 55 10.98 11.53 -11.64
C GLU A 55 12.14 12.20 -10.91
N ARG A 56 12.48 11.67 -9.74
CA ARG A 56 13.65 12.11 -8.97
C ARG A 56 14.45 10.90 -8.52
N LYS A 57 15.76 10.98 -8.68
CA LYS A 57 16.71 10.02 -8.11
C LYS A 57 17.07 10.48 -6.71
N SER A 58 16.86 9.62 -5.73
CA SER A 58 17.35 9.83 -4.36
C SER A 58 18.77 9.28 -4.23
N THR A 59 19.01 8.10 -4.80
CA THR A 59 20.32 7.44 -4.87
C THR A 59 20.48 6.71 -6.19
N ASP A 60 21.60 6.00 -6.37
CA ASP A 60 21.80 5.10 -7.50
C ASP A 60 20.78 3.94 -7.53
N LYS A 61 20.21 3.58 -6.37
CA LYS A 61 19.25 2.49 -6.23
C LYS A 61 17.81 2.96 -6.07
N ILE A 62 17.60 4.17 -5.56
CA ILE A 62 16.27 4.70 -5.22
C ILE A 62 15.86 5.78 -6.22
N VAL A 63 14.75 5.51 -6.91
CA VAL A 63 14.03 6.45 -7.76
C VAL A 63 12.64 6.65 -7.18
N PHE A 64 12.07 7.84 -7.30
CA PHE A 64 10.65 8.03 -7.07
C PHE A 64 9.98 8.84 -8.18
N LEU A 65 8.73 8.46 -8.46
CA LEU A 65 7.82 9.20 -9.32
C LEU A 65 6.80 9.91 -8.44
N ALA A 66 6.63 11.21 -8.60
CA ALA A 66 5.64 11.99 -7.85
C ALA A 66 4.60 12.65 -8.76
N SER A 67 3.37 12.70 -8.28
CA SER A 67 2.26 13.44 -8.87
C SER A 67 1.41 14.10 -7.81
N GLN A 68 0.83 15.23 -8.17
CA GLN A 68 -0.35 15.77 -7.51
C GLN A 68 -1.59 15.15 -8.16
N GLU A 69 -2.47 14.59 -7.35
CA GLU A 69 -3.66 13.86 -7.77
C GLU A 69 -4.86 14.24 -6.90
N THR A 70 -6.05 13.90 -7.38
CA THR A 70 -7.27 13.95 -6.57
C THR A 70 -7.62 12.52 -6.13
N THR A 71 -7.52 12.23 -4.84
CA THR A 71 -7.95 10.94 -4.26
C THR A 71 -9.15 11.19 -3.35
N ALA A 72 -10.28 10.52 -3.59
CA ALA A 72 -11.53 10.70 -2.84
C ALA A 72 -12.00 12.17 -2.74
N GLY A 73 -11.86 12.92 -3.83
CA GLY A 73 -12.26 14.34 -3.90
C GLY A 73 -11.30 15.31 -3.20
N LYS A 74 -10.17 14.84 -2.67
CA LYS A 74 -9.16 15.64 -1.99
C LYS A 74 -7.86 15.69 -2.76
N GLU A 75 -7.19 16.82 -2.67
CA GLU A 75 -5.85 17.01 -3.21
C GLU A 75 -4.86 16.14 -2.43
N THR A 76 -4.06 15.38 -3.17
CA THR A 76 -3.12 14.40 -2.63
C THR A 76 -1.82 14.45 -3.40
N TYR A 77 -0.72 14.22 -2.70
CA TYR A 77 0.57 13.94 -3.32
C TYR A 77 0.78 12.44 -3.28
N VAL A 78 0.99 11.84 -4.44
CA VAL A 78 1.25 10.41 -4.58
C VAL A 78 2.69 10.24 -5.03
N ALA A 79 3.43 9.42 -4.31
CA ALA A 79 4.80 9.08 -4.64
C ALA A 79 4.95 7.56 -4.76
N TYR A 80 5.49 7.10 -5.88
CA TYR A 80 5.84 5.71 -6.17
C TYR A 80 7.35 5.58 -6.01
N TYR A 81 7.78 4.69 -5.13
CA TYR A 81 9.18 4.48 -4.79
C TYR A 81 9.68 3.16 -5.35
N PHE A 82 10.83 3.24 -6.00
CA PHE A 82 11.47 2.13 -6.68
C PHE A 82 12.82 1.86 -6.02
N VAL A 83 13.15 0.58 -5.83
CA VAL A 83 14.49 0.12 -5.45
C VAL A 83 14.99 -0.84 -6.50
N ASP A 84 16.19 -0.62 -7.02
CA ASP A 84 16.78 -1.43 -8.10
C ASP A 84 15.79 -1.59 -9.29
N ASP A 85 15.16 -0.48 -9.68
CA ASP A 85 14.13 -0.39 -10.74
C ASP A 85 12.86 -1.23 -10.50
N LYS A 86 12.53 -1.51 -9.23
CA LYS A 86 11.33 -2.26 -8.86
C LYS A 86 10.45 -1.47 -7.92
N LEU A 87 9.17 -1.31 -8.26
CA LEU A 87 8.19 -0.66 -7.41
C LEU A 87 8.07 -1.41 -6.07
N ALA A 88 8.45 -0.75 -4.98
CA ALA A 88 8.49 -1.33 -3.65
C ALA A 88 7.56 -0.64 -2.65
N LYS A 89 7.23 0.64 -2.89
CA LYS A 89 6.41 1.42 -1.98
C LYS A 89 5.60 2.48 -2.70
N ILE A 90 4.38 2.72 -2.25
CA ILE A 90 3.55 3.85 -2.68
C ILE A 90 3.16 4.64 -1.44
N ARG A 91 3.38 5.95 -1.46
CA ARG A 91 2.96 6.87 -0.41
C ARG A 91 1.89 7.81 -0.96
N VAL A 92 0.78 7.93 -0.24
CA VAL A 92 -0.28 8.90 -0.50
C VAL A 92 -0.29 9.86 0.68
N LEU A 93 0.07 11.11 0.41
CA LEU A 93 0.06 12.18 1.39
C LEU A 93 -1.15 13.06 1.13
N TYR A 94 -2.01 13.15 2.13
CA TYR A 94 -3.02 14.19 2.19
C TYR A 94 -2.39 15.33 3.01
N MET A 95 -2.36 16.54 2.45
CA MET A 95 -1.94 17.74 3.20
C MET A 95 -3.15 18.66 3.30
N ASN A 96 -3.78 18.69 4.46
CA ASN A 96 -4.90 19.58 4.72
C ASN A 96 -4.86 20.05 6.18
N PRO A 97 -4.80 21.36 6.46
CA PRO A 97 -4.78 21.89 7.82
C PRO A 97 -6.04 21.57 8.63
N SER A 98 -7.13 21.16 7.98
CA SER A 98 -8.43 20.85 8.61
C SER A 98 -8.67 19.35 8.83
N MET A 99 -7.62 18.52 8.84
CA MET A 99 -7.78 17.08 9.08
C MET A 99 -8.29 16.78 10.47
N THR A 100 -9.27 15.89 10.55
CA THR A 100 -9.86 15.43 11.80
C THR A 100 -9.78 13.91 11.94
N ILE A 101 -9.95 13.43 13.17
CA ILE A 101 -10.09 12.02 13.49
C ILE A 101 -11.28 11.39 12.75
N THR A 102 -12.36 12.14 12.53
CA THR A 102 -13.51 11.67 11.76
C THR A 102 -13.14 11.37 10.31
N GLU A 103 -12.29 12.20 9.69
CA GLU A 103 -11.81 11.95 8.33
C GLU A 103 -10.86 10.75 8.27
N PHE A 104 -9.99 10.61 9.28
CA PHE A 104 -9.13 9.45 9.43
C PHE A 104 -9.96 8.16 9.55
N GLU A 105 -11.02 8.14 10.35
CA GLU A 105 -11.89 6.97 10.47
C GLU A 105 -12.64 6.68 9.16
N SER A 106 -13.11 7.71 8.45
CA SER A 106 -13.77 7.55 7.15
C SER A 106 -12.86 6.88 6.10
N ILE A 107 -11.59 7.31 6.01
CA ILE A 107 -10.62 6.70 5.10
C ILE A 107 -10.22 5.30 5.59
N SER A 108 -10.01 5.12 6.90
CA SER A 108 -9.72 3.81 7.49
C SER A 108 -10.80 2.78 7.20
N ASN A 109 -12.07 3.18 7.21
CA ASN A 109 -13.19 2.31 6.86
C ASN A 109 -13.19 1.92 5.37
N GLN A 110 -12.77 2.82 4.47
CA GLN A 110 -12.59 2.50 3.06
C GLN A 110 -11.44 1.50 2.84
N ILE A 111 -10.31 1.70 3.53
CA ILE A 111 -9.17 0.75 3.49
C ILE A 111 -9.61 -0.61 4.05
N THR A 112 -10.33 -0.61 5.17
CA THR A 112 -10.88 -1.82 5.80
C THR A 112 -11.84 -2.56 4.88
N SER A 113 -12.66 -1.84 4.13
CA SER A 113 -13.56 -2.45 3.13
C SER A 113 -12.80 -3.16 2.02
N LYS A 114 -11.56 -2.74 1.71
CA LYS A 114 -10.71 -3.36 0.68
C LYS A 114 -9.84 -4.50 1.23
N TYR A 115 -9.28 -4.35 2.43
CA TYR A 115 -8.26 -5.25 2.97
C TYR A 115 -8.69 -6.05 4.20
N GLY A 116 -9.94 -5.93 4.64
CA GLY A 116 -10.44 -6.52 5.89
C GLY A 116 -10.08 -5.70 7.13
N SER A 117 -10.28 -6.27 8.31
CA SER A 117 -9.96 -5.59 9.58
C SER A 117 -8.46 -5.31 9.72
N PRO A 118 -8.07 -4.17 10.32
CA PRO A 118 -6.67 -3.91 10.63
C PRO A 118 -6.16 -4.98 11.60
N TYR A 119 -4.93 -5.44 11.39
CA TYR A 119 -4.28 -6.38 12.31
C TYR A 119 -3.57 -5.66 13.47
N LYS A 120 -3.39 -4.33 13.35
CA LYS A 120 -2.75 -3.48 14.35
C LYS A 120 -3.34 -2.08 14.30
N GLU A 121 -3.65 -1.54 15.47
CA GLU A 121 -4.04 -0.15 15.69
C GLU A 121 -3.17 0.41 16.81
N ASN A 122 -2.66 1.64 16.68
CA ASN A 122 -1.86 2.28 17.71
C ASN A 122 -2.29 3.73 17.90
N GLU A 123 -2.27 4.13 19.15
CA GLU A 123 -2.42 5.50 19.62
C GLU A 123 -1.19 5.82 20.46
N ASN A 124 -0.21 6.48 19.84
CA ASN A 124 1.07 6.77 20.48
C ASN A 124 1.04 8.20 21.03
N TRP A 125 0.85 8.31 22.34
CA TRP A 125 0.94 9.58 23.06
C TRP A 125 2.41 9.94 23.32
N HIS A 126 2.76 11.16 22.97
CA HIS A 126 4.03 11.81 23.26
C HIS A 126 3.91 12.77 24.46
N ASP A 127 2.68 13.24 24.74
CA ASP A 127 2.29 13.99 25.94
C ASP A 127 0.89 13.51 26.39
N ASP A 128 0.77 12.98 27.61
CA ASP A 128 -0.48 12.38 28.10
C ASP A 128 -1.51 13.43 28.61
N THR A 129 -1.25 14.74 28.47
CA THR A 129 -2.11 15.83 28.99
C THR A 129 -3.58 15.71 28.61
N TRP A 130 -3.88 15.22 27.40
CA TRP A 130 -5.24 15.14 26.83
C TRP A 130 -5.77 13.71 26.71
N LYS A 131 -5.05 12.72 27.24
CA LYS A 131 -5.28 11.29 26.96
C LYS A 131 -6.63 10.75 27.42
N ASP A 132 -7.15 11.29 28.51
CA ASP A 132 -8.43 10.85 29.08
C ASP A 132 -9.59 11.77 28.67
N ASP A 133 -9.39 12.69 27.71
CA ASP A 133 -10.42 13.57 27.16
C ASP A 133 -10.60 13.34 25.65
N ASP A 134 -11.50 12.43 25.31
CA ASP A 134 -11.84 12.08 23.92
C ASP A 134 -12.27 13.28 23.08
N ASN A 135 -12.81 14.35 23.69
CA ASN A 135 -13.22 15.55 22.97
C ASN A 135 -12.03 16.38 22.47
N GLU A 136 -10.85 16.16 23.05
CA GLU A 136 -9.62 16.88 22.74
C GLU A 136 -8.67 16.08 21.85
N LEU A 137 -9.08 14.90 21.35
CA LEU A 137 -8.22 14.07 20.50
C LEU A 137 -7.77 14.79 19.22
N ASP A 138 -8.69 15.50 18.55
CA ASP A 138 -8.35 16.35 17.40
C ASP A 138 -7.39 17.48 17.80
N TYR A 139 -7.50 18.01 19.02
CA TYR A 139 -6.58 19.02 19.54
C TYR A 139 -5.19 18.42 19.77
N ALA A 140 -5.10 17.29 20.47
CA ALA A 140 -3.87 16.57 20.74
C ALA A 140 -3.12 16.21 19.45
N ILE A 141 -3.83 15.71 18.43
CA ILE A 141 -3.25 15.42 17.10
C ILE A 141 -2.65 16.68 16.48
N ARG A 142 -3.38 17.81 16.53
CA ARG A 142 -2.89 19.09 15.99
C ARG A 142 -1.71 19.63 16.79
N MET A 143 -1.61 19.38 18.08
CA MET A 143 -0.46 19.79 18.89
C MET A 143 0.76 18.88 18.67
N GLY A 144 0.55 17.68 18.13
CA GLY A 144 1.58 16.67 17.99
C GLY A 144 1.77 15.81 19.24
N ASP A 145 0.81 15.88 20.17
CA ASP A 145 0.83 15.16 21.45
C ASP A 145 0.47 13.68 21.25
N VAL A 146 -0.18 13.34 20.13
CA VAL A 146 -0.55 11.97 19.78
C VAL A 146 -0.44 11.71 18.29
N THR A 147 -0.05 10.49 17.95
CA THR A 147 -0.15 9.95 16.59
C THR A 147 -1.01 8.70 16.59
N ILE A 148 -1.92 8.60 15.62
CA ILE A 148 -2.82 7.45 15.49
C ILE A 148 -2.49 6.73 14.18
N SER A 149 -2.47 5.41 14.23
CA SER A 149 -2.21 4.58 13.05
C SER A 149 -2.98 3.29 13.05
N LYS A 150 -3.35 2.83 11.85
CA LYS A 150 -3.91 1.50 11.59
C LYS A 150 -3.07 0.80 10.54
N SER A 151 -2.96 -0.52 10.63
CA SER A 151 -2.20 -1.34 9.69
C SER A 151 -2.99 -2.57 9.25
N TRP A 152 -2.93 -2.84 7.94
CA TRP A 152 -3.50 -4.01 7.29
C TRP A 152 -2.38 -4.79 6.62
N LYS A 153 -2.59 -6.10 6.49
CA LYS A 153 -1.61 -6.97 5.85
C LYS A 153 -2.32 -7.97 4.95
N THR A 154 -1.89 -8.02 3.70
CA THR A 154 -2.23 -9.10 2.76
C THR A 154 -1.06 -10.07 2.67
N GLU A 155 -1.12 -11.01 1.72
CA GLU A 155 -0.01 -11.94 1.47
C GLU A 155 1.27 -11.23 1.01
N ASP A 156 1.15 -10.12 0.27
CA ASP A 156 2.26 -9.43 -0.39
C ASP A 156 2.39 -7.94 -0.03
N THR A 157 1.42 -7.37 0.69
CA THR A 157 1.33 -5.92 0.93
C THR A 157 1.12 -5.62 2.41
N LEU A 158 1.93 -4.70 2.93
CA LEU A 158 1.66 -3.98 4.17
C LEU A 158 1.02 -2.64 3.83
N VAL A 159 -0.15 -2.36 4.40
CA VAL A 159 -0.81 -1.06 4.32
C VAL A 159 -0.72 -0.40 5.68
N GLN A 160 -0.22 0.82 5.75
CA GLN A 160 -0.18 1.62 6.97
C GLN A 160 -0.88 2.94 6.70
N PHE A 161 -1.76 3.33 7.59
CA PHE A 161 -2.42 4.63 7.54
C PHE A 161 -2.24 5.34 8.87
N GLY A 162 -1.74 6.57 8.84
CA GLY A 162 -1.51 7.35 10.04
C GLY A 162 -1.99 8.78 9.91
N ILE A 163 -2.35 9.37 11.06
CA ILE A 163 -2.60 10.79 11.26
C ILE A 163 -1.70 11.31 12.38
N GLY A 164 -1.15 12.50 12.20
CA GLY A 164 -0.30 13.16 13.18
C GLY A 164 0.24 14.49 12.69
N ARG A 165 0.96 15.20 13.56
CA ARG A 165 1.67 16.43 13.21
C ARG A 165 3.04 16.09 12.62
N SER A 166 3.34 16.61 11.43
CA SER A 166 4.66 16.50 10.83
C SER A 166 5.69 17.36 11.57
N ASN A 167 6.98 17.11 11.32
CA ASN A 167 8.07 17.97 11.81
C ASN A 167 8.00 19.41 11.27
N SER A 168 7.32 19.64 10.14
CA SER A 168 7.06 20.99 9.62
C SER A 168 5.89 21.70 10.32
N GLY A 169 5.27 21.06 11.31
CA GLY A 169 4.19 21.62 12.11
C GLY A 169 2.80 21.53 11.47
N VAL A 170 2.64 20.71 10.43
CA VAL A 170 1.37 20.55 9.71
C VAL A 170 0.77 19.18 10.05
N THR A 171 -0.51 19.14 10.39
CA THR A 171 -1.24 17.87 10.52
C THR A 171 -1.38 17.23 9.15
N GLY A 172 -1.00 15.96 9.05
CA GLY A 172 -1.03 15.19 7.82
C GLY A 172 -1.62 13.81 8.03
N GLN A 173 -2.17 13.28 6.94
CA GLN A 173 -2.62 11.90 6.84
C GLN A 173 -1.78 11.21 5.76
N VAL A 174 -1.18 10.07 6.10
CA VAL A 174 -0.27 9.35 5.21
C VAL A 174 -0.72 7.91 5.11
N ILE A 175 -1.02 7.47 3.88
CA ILE A 175 -1.17 6.06 3.56
C ILE A 175 0.13 5.58 2.91
N GLU A 176 0.69 4.50 3.43
CA GLU A 176 1.80 3.79 2.82
C GLU A 176 1.35 2.39 2.44
N TYR A 177 1.62 2.02 1.19
CA TYR A 177 1.54 0.65 0.71
C TYR A 177 2.96 0.19 0.47
N VAL A 178 3.34 -0.97 1.02
CA VAL A 178 4.70 -1.49 0.98
C VAL A 178 4.67 -2.93 0.54
N SER A 179 5.47 -3.27 -0.49
CA SER A 179 5.72 -4.65 -0.89
C SER A 179 6.44 -5.38 0.24
N LEU A 180 5.86 -6.48 0.74
CA LEU A 180 6.49 -7.30 1.77
C LEU A 180 7.76 -7.98 1.25
N GLU A 181 7.83 -8.30 -0.04
CA GLU A 181 9.01 -8.89 -0.68
C GLU A 181 10.18 -7.90 -0.75
N LEU A 182 9.90 -6.64 -1.11
CA LEU A 182 10.92 -5.63 -1.38
C LEU A 182 11.21 -4.71 -0.19
N ALA A 183 10.46 -4.82 0.92
CA ALA A 183 10.56 -3.94 2.08
C ALA A 183 11.99 -3.89 2.66
N GLU A 184 12.64 -5.04 2.83
CA GLU A 184 13.98 -5.11 3.40
C GLU A 184 15.02 -4.45 2.48
N THR A 185 14.98 -4.77 1.18
CA THR A 185 15.87 -4.16 0.17
C THR A 185 15.70 -2.64 0.13
N PHE A 186 14.46 -2.17 0.13
CA PHE A 186 14.14 -0.75 0.14
C PHE A 186 14.67 -0.05 1.40
N ASN A 187 14.43 -0.62 2.59
CA ASN A 187 14.88 -0.05 3.85
C ASN A 187 16.41 0.00 3.95
N ASN A 188 17.09 -1.06 3.51
CA ASN A 188 18.54 -1.12 3.48
C ASN A 188 19.12 -0.03 2.56
N ALA A 189 18.53 0.15 1.38
CA ALA A 189 18.96 1.17 0.41
C ALA A 189 18.76 2.61 0.89
N ILE A 190 17.79 2.87 1.78
CA ILE A 190 17.61 4.19 2.41
C ILE A 190 18.54 4.35 3.63
N SER A 191 18.76 3.29 4.40
CA SER A 191 19.58 3.34 5.61
C SER A 191 21.08 3.51 5.32
N SER A 192 21.55 3.06 4.15
CA SER A 192 22.95 3.21 3.73
C SER A 192 23.38 4.66 3.45
N ASP A 193 22.44 5.61 3.49
CA ASP A 193 22.67 7.02 3.20
C ASP A 193 22.91 7.89 4.45
N PHE A 194 22.77 7.32 5.66
CA PHE A 194 22.98 8.00 6.95
C PHE A 194 24.09 7.33 7.77
#